data_AF-A0A061NT06-F1
#
_entry.id   AF-A0A061NT06-F1
#
_cell.length_a   1.000
_cell.length_b   1.000
_cell.length_c   1.000
_cell.angle_alpha   90.00
_cell.angle_beta   90.00
_cell.angle_gamma   90.00
#
_symmetry.space_group_name_H-M   'P 1'
#
loop_
_entity.id
_entity.type
_entity.pdbx_description
1 polymer ?
#
loop_
_entity_poly.entity_id
_entity_poly.type
_entity_poly.pdbx_seq_one_letter_code
_entity_poly.pdbx_strand_id
1 'polypeptide(L)'
;MAFVSDVIARIEKGIGIFLISSMAIIVALAVLFRYFIHAPLSWAGEASIYLMIWMSFVGGSLGLKYKSQASVTFLIDLLPNGMKNAVLITGIYLYLRFFVSFSITVTFGFFHLA
;
A
#
# COMPACT_ATOMS: atom_id res chain seq x y z
N MET A 1 -1.40 -17.10 26.61
CA MET A 1 -1.72 -15.88 25.84
C MET A 1 -1.33 -15.93 24.36
N ALA A 2 -0.74 -17.02 23.83
CA ALA A 2 -0.41 -17.14 22.40
C ALA A 2 -1.64 -17.43 21.51
N PHE A 3 -2.53 -18.31 21.96
CA PHE A 3 -3.70 -18.76 21.18
C PHE A 3 -4.65 -17.61 20.76
N VAL A 4 -4.86 -16.63 21.64
CA VAL A 4 -5.71 -15.46 21.37
C VAL A 4 -5.08 -14.59 20.27
N SER A 5 -3.76 -14.38 20.32
CA SER A 5 -3.05 -13.63 19.29
C SER A 5 -3.13 -14.32 17.93
N ASP A 6 -2.98 -15.64 17.88
CA ASP A 6 -3.00 -16.39 16.62
C ASP A 6 -4.38 -16.41 15.95
N VAL A 7 -5.44 -16.52 16.74
CA VAL A 7 -6.82 -16.44 16.26
C VAL A 7 -7.12 -15.04 15.71
N ILE A 8 -6.73 -13.99 16.45
CA ILE A 8 -6.91 -12.59 16.00
C ILE A 8 -6.18 -12.38 14.67
N ALA A 9 -4.92 -12.85 14.54
CA ALA A 9 -4.18 -12.72 13.28
C ALA A 9 -4.85 -13.43 12.09
N ARG A 10 -5.47 -14.60 12.31
CA ARG A 10 -6.14 -15.33 11.24
C ARG A 10 -7.37 -14.59 10.75
N ILE A 11 -8.14 -14.02 11.67
CA ILE A 11 -9.32 -13.20 11.37
C ILE A 11 -8.91 -11.92 10.65
N GLU A 12 -7.90 -11.20 11.16
CA GLU A 12 -7.37 -9.99 10.53
C GLU A 12 -6.90 -10.25 9.11
N LYS A 13 -6.18 -11.35 8.86
CA LYS A 13 -5.75 -11.73 7.50
C LYS A 13 -6.94 -11.99 6.57
N GLY A 14 -7.95 -12.72 7.04
CA GLY A 14 -9.16 -12.99 6.26
C GLY A 14 -9.89 -11.72 5.87
N ILE A 15 -10.05 -10.81 6.83
CA ILE A 15 -10.68 -9.50 6.62
C ILE A 15 -9.86 -8.64 5.65
N GLY A 16 -8.53 -8.61 5.80
CA GLY A 16 -7.65 -7.85 4.90
C GLY A 16 -7.71 -8.35 3.45
N ILE A 17 -7.69 -9.67 3.25
CA ILE A 17 -7.82 -10.27 1.91
C ILE A 17 -9.17 -9.92 1.28
N PHE A 18 -10.25 -10.02 2.07
CA PHE A 18 -11.60 -9.68 1.60
C PHE A 18 -11.71 -8.20 1.18
N LEU A 19 -11.21 -7.29 2.02
CA LEU A 19 -11.23 -5.85 1.76
C LEU A 19 -10.42 -5.47 0.50
N ILE A 20 -9.19 -5.99 0.35
CA ILE A 20 -8.36 -5.74 -0.84
C ILE A 20 -9.04 -6.29 -2.10
N SER A 21 -9.55 -7.52 -2.03
CA SER A 21 -10.19 -8.16 -3.18
C SER A 21 -11.45 -7.40 -3.61
N SER A 22 -12.26 -6.97 -2.65
CA SER A 22 -13.44 -6.14 -2.89
C SER A 22 -13.06 -4.80 -3.54
N MET A 23 -12.06 -4.11 -3.01
CA MET A 23 -11.56 -2.85 -3.58
C MET A 23 -11.06 -3.02 -5.02
N ALA A 24 -10.29 -4.08 -5.29
CA ALA A 24 -9.80 -4.40 -6.63
C ALA A 24 -10.94 -4.64 -7.62
N ILE A 25 -11.98 -5.37 -7.22
CA ILE A 25 -13.15 -5.63 -8.05
C ILE A 25 -13.92 -4.33 -8.35
N ILE A 26 -14.14 -3.48 -7.34
CA ILE A 26 -14.86 -2.21 -7.50
C ILE A 26 -14.09 -1.28 -8.46
N VAL A 27 -12.77 -1.17 -8.31
CA VAL A 27 -11.95 -0.35 -9.21
C VAL A 27 -11.94 -0.92 -10.62
N ALA A 28 -11.82 -2.24 -10.77
CA ALA A 28 -11.90 -2.90 -12.09
C ALA A 28 -13.25 -2.64 -12.76
N LEU A 29 -14.35 -2.75 -12.03
CA LEU A 29 -15.69 -2.39 -12.53
C LEU A 29 -15.78 -0.90 -12.88
N ALA A 30 -15.27 -0.01 -12.04
CA ALA A 30 -15.28 1.43 -12.30
C ALA A 30 -14.55 1.77 -13.61
N VAL A 31 -13.41 1.13 -13.86
CA VAL A 31 -12.63 1.24 -15.10
C VAL A 31 -13.44 0.70 -16.28
N LEU A 32 -13.97 -0.52 -16.18
CA LEU A 32 -14.76 -1.13 -17.25
C LEU A 32 -15.97 -0.26 -17.64
N PHE A 33 -16.74 0.23 -16.65
CA PHE A 33 -17.89 1.09 -16.92
C PHE A 33 -17.49 2.44 -17.52
N ARG A 34 -16.36 3.01 -17.09
CA ARG A 34 -15.84 4.26 -17.62
C ARG A 34 -15.41 4.15 -19.08
N TYR A 35 -14.84 3.01 -19.49
CA TYR A 35 -14.32 2.82 -20.86
C TYR A 35 -15.31 2.13 -21.81
N PHE A 36 -16.16 1.21 -21.33
CA PHE A 36 -17.09 0.46 -22.17
C PHE A 36 -18.51 1.01 -22.17
N ILE A 37 -19.00 1.51 -21.03
CA ILE A 37 -20.41 1.92 -20.86
C ILE A 37 -20.57 3.45 -20.95
N HIS A 38 -19.47 4.20 -20.98
CA HIS A 38 -19.44 5.68 -21.00
C HIS A 38 -20.28 6.35 -19.88
N ALA A 39 -20.74 5.56 -18.89
CA ALA A 39 -21.48 6.00 -17.73
C ALA A 39 -20.65 5.67 -16.48
N PRO A 40 -19.93 6.66 -15.92
CA PRO A 40 -19.09 6.43 -14.74
C PRO A 40 -19.96 6.09 -13.53
N LEU A 41 -19.62 5.01 -12.81
CA LEU A 41 -20.21 4.71 -11.51
C LEU A 41 -19.79 5.79 -10.50
N SER A 42 -20.71 6.71 -10.20
CA SER A 42 -20.49 7.77 -9.21
C SER A 42 -20.16 7.21 -7.82
N TRP A 43 -20.80 6.11 -7.43
CA TRP A 43 -20.59 5.46 -6.14
C TRP A 43 -19.27 4.70 -6.02
N ALA A 44 -18.60 4.35 -7.14
CA ALA A 44 -17.39 3.55 -7.08
C ALA A 44 -16.22 4.32 -6.43
N GLY A 45 -16.19 5.64 -6.59
CA GLY A 45 -15.22 6.51 -5.91
C GLY A 45 -15.42 6.49 -4.39
N GLU A 46 -16.65 6.74 -3.93
CA GLU A 46 -16.99 6.74 -2.51
C GLU A 46 -16.75 5.36 -1.87
N ALA A 47 -17.20 4.28 -2.52
CA ALA A 47 -16.99 2.92 -2.06
C ALA A 47 -15.50 2.56 -1.92
N SER A 48 -14.66 3.01 -2.87
CA SER A 48 -13.22 2.78 -2.80
C SER A 48 -12.57 3.52 -1.63
N ILE A 49 -12.99 4.77 -1.37
CA ILE A 49 -12.50 5.56 -0.23
C ILE A 49 -12.89 4.89 1.10
N TYR A 50 -14.13 4.43 1.22
CA TYR A 50 -14.56 3.70 2.43
C TYR A 50 -13.76 2.42 2.63
N LEU A 51 -13.54 1.62 1.59
CA LEU A 51 -12.72 0.40 1.67
C LEU A 51 -11.27 0.71 2.04
N MET A 52 -10.69 1.79 1.52
CA MET A 52 -9.35 2.25 1.88
C MET A 52 -9.25 2.63 3.37
N ILE A 53 -10.27 3.30 3.92
CA ILE A 53 -10.32 3.65 5.35
C ILE A 53 -10.33 2.37 6.20
N TRP A 54 -11.21 1.41 5.89
CA TRP A 54 -11.25 0.12 6.59
C TRP A 54 -9.94 -0.67 6.46
N MET A 55 -9.33 -0.65 5.28
CA MET A 55 -8.02 -1.24 5.04
C MET A 55 -6.90 -0.58 5.84
N SER A 56 -6.97 0.72 6.11
CA SER A 56 -5.96 1.41 6.92
C SER A 56 -5.97 0.89 8.36
N PHE A 57 -7.16 0.70 8.94
CA PHE A 57 -7.29 0.13 10.29
C PHE A 57 -6.79 -1.31 10.36
N VAL A 58 -7.21 -2.17 9.42
CA VAL A 58 -6.83 -3.59 9.40
C VAL A 58 -5.36 -3.77 9.01
N GLY A 59 -4.89 -3.00 8.02
CA GLY A 59 -3.52 -3.00 7.53
C GLY A 59 -2.53 -2.44 8.54
N GLY A 60 -2.91 -1.44 9.34
CA GLY A 60 -2.10 -0.94 10.46
C GLY A 60 -1.90 -2.00 11.54
N SER A 61 -2.98 -2.70 11.93
CA SER A 61 -2.92 -3.77 12.93
C SER A 61 -2.05 -4.94 12.47
N LEU A 62 -2.24 -5.41 11.23
CA LEU A 62 -1.41 -6.46 10.62
C LEU A 62 0.04 -6.01 10.39
N GLY A 63 0.25 -4.77 9.99
CA GLY A 63 1.57 -4.19 9.70
C GLY A 63 2.46 -4.12 10.94
N LEU A 64 1.88 -3.79 12.10
CA LEU A 64 2.55 -3.83 13.40
C LEU A 64 2.95 -5.26 13.80
N LYS A 65 2.07 -6.23 13.54
CA LYS A 65 2.31 -7.64 13.90
C LYS A 65 3.35 -8.31 13.02
N TYR A 66 3.35 -8.01 11.71
CA TYR A 66 4.22 -8.64 10.74
C TYR A 66 5.54 -7.90 10.49
N LYS A 67 5.80 -6.76 11.16
CA LYS A 67 6.96 -5.89 10.90
C LYS A 67 7.26 -5.82 9.40
N SER A 68 6.23 -5.52 8.58
CA SER A 68 6.16 -5.79 7.13
C SER A 68 7.28 -5.18 6.27
N GLN A 69 8.13 -4.31 6.85
CA GLN A 69 9.46 -4.05 6.31
C GLN A 69 10.38 -5.29 6.34
N ALA A 70 9.85 -6.47 6.69
CA ALA A 70 10.54 -7.75 6.75
C ALA A 70 10.97 -8.28 5.38
N SER A 71 10.27 -8.01 4.26
CA SER A 71 10.73 -8.49 2.94
C SER A 71 12.06 -7.84 2.51
N VAL A 72 12.19 -6.53 2.76
CA VAL A 72 13.46 -5.83 2.53
C VAL A 72 14.50 -6.29 3.55
N THR A 73 14.09 -6.52 4.80
CA THR A 73 15.00 -7.00 5.86
C THR A 73 15.53 -8.42 5.59
N PHE A 74 14.70 -9.34 5.08
CA PHE A 74 15.09 -10.72 4.76
C PHE A 74 16.15 -10.78 3.65
N LEU A 75 15.97 -9.97 2.60
CA LEU A 75 16.93 -9.89 1.50
C LEU A 75 18.26 -9.27 1.98
N ILE A 76 18.20 -8.34 2.93
CA ILE A 76 19.35 -7.67 3.51
C ILE A 76 20.08 -8.54 4.57
N ASP A 77 19.36 -9.37 5.32
CA ASP A 77 19.94 -10.29 6.31
C ASP A 77 20.68 -11.48 5.68
N LEU A 78 20.44 -11.75 4.39
CA LEU A 78 21.22 -12.71 3.62
C LEU A 78 22.58 -12.14 3.15
N LEU A 79 22.77 -10.80 3.21
CA LEU A 79 24.01 -10.17 2.79
C LEU A 79 25.05 -10.08 3.93
N PRO A 80 26.36 -10.25 3.63
CA PRO A 80 27.41 -10.05 4.60
C PRO A 80 27.40 -8.61 5.15
N ASN A 81 27.65 -8.46 6.46
CA ASN A 81 27.49 -7.22 7.24
C ASN A 81 28.13 -5.97 6.61
N GLY A 82 29.21 -6.10 5.84
CA GLY A 82 29.86 -4.97 5.16
C GLY A 82 29.08 -4.42 3.95
N MET A 83 28.36 -5.28 3.22
CA MET A 83 27.64 -4.89 1.99
C MET A 83 26.19 -4.46 2.29
N LYS A 84 25.63 -4.95 3.40
CA LYS A 84 24.33 -4.55 3.95
C LYS A 84 24.22 -3.03 4.15
N ASN A 85 25.24 -2.41 4.74
CA ASN A 85 25.25 -0.96 4.98
C ASN A 85 25.32 -0.16 3.68
N ALA A 86 26.14 -0.59 2.72
CA ALA A 86 26.23 0.07 1.42
C ALA A 86 24.88 0.03 0.67
N VAL A 87 24.26 -1.15 0.60
CA VAL A 87 22.96 -1.33 -0.07
C VAL A 87 21.86 -0.53 0.61
N LEU A 88 21.82 -0.49 1.95
CA LEU A 88 20.86 0.30 2.71
C LEU A 88 21.01 1.80 2.43
N ILE A 89 22.25 2.32 2.49
CA ILE A 89 22.53 3.74 2.25
C ILE A 89 22.18 4.12 0.81
N THR A 90 22.57 3.29 -0.18
CA THR A 90 22.22 3.53 -1.58
C THR A 90 20.71 3.47 -1.80
N GLY A 91 20.02 2.51 -1.18
CA GLY A 91 18.56 2.41 -1.26
C GLY A 91 17.84 3.62 -0.68
N ILE A 92 18.28 4.10 0.49
CA ILE A 92 17.74 5.31 1.13
C ILE A 92 18.00 6.54 0.25
N TYR A 93 19.19 6.68 -0.32
CA TYR A 93 19.52 7.79 -1.20
C TYR A 93 18.65 7.81 -2.46
N LEU A 94 18.45 6.66 -3.11
CA LEU A 94 17.58 6.52 -4.28
C LEU A 94 16.11 6.83 -3.93
N TYR A 95 15.63 6.32 -2.80
CA TYR A 95 14.28 6.59 -2.32
C TYR A 95 14.04 8.08 -2.08
N LEU A 96 14.96 8.75 -1.37
CA LEU A 96 14.89 10.19 -1.11
C LEU A 96 14.89 10.99 -2.41
N ARG A 97 15.78 10.64 -3.35
CA ARG A 97 15.85 11.31 -4.66
C ARG A 97 14.56 11.18 -5.45
N PHE A 98 13.98 9.97 -5.48
CA PHE A 98 12.70 9.72 -6.14
C PHE A 98 11.58 10.54 -5.50
N PHE A 99 11.49 10.53 -4.16
CA PHE A 99 10.45 11.23 -3.43
C PHE A 99 10.51 12.76 -3.63
N VAL A 100 11.71 13.34 -3.59
CA VAL A 100 11.91 14.78 -3.82
C VAL A 100 11.55 15.15 -5.26
N SER A 101 12.00 14.39 -6.25
CA SER A 101 11.68 14.66 -7.66
C SER A 101 10.17 14.59 -7.91
N PHE A 102 9.48 13.61 -7.34
CA PHE A 102 8.04 13.45 -7.47
C PHE A 102 7.29 14.63 -6.85
N SER A 103 7.67 15.03 -5.63
CA SER A 103 7.07 16.18 -4.95
C SER A 103 7.22 17.47 -5.75
N ILE A 104 8.41 17.71 -6.34
CA ILE A 104 8.68 18.87 -7.20
C ILE A 104 7.74 18.85 -8.40
N THR A 105 7.68 17.75 -9.16
CA THR A 105 6.81 17.66 -10.34
C THR A 105 5.34 17.90 -10.01
N VAL A 106 4.85 17.41 -8.87
CA VAL A 106 3.46 17.62 -8.44
C VAL A 106 3.20 19.10 -8.09
N THR A 107 4.10 19.74 -7.35
CA THR A 107 3.95 21.16 -6.97
C THR A 107 4.01 22.08 -8.20
N PHE A 108 4.96 21.85 -9.11
CA PHE A 108 5.06 22.62 -10.36
C PHE A 108 3.87 22.37 -11.30
N GLY A 109 3.36 21.13 -11.37
CA GLY A 109 2.17 20.82 -12.14
C GLY A 109 0.90 21.48 -11.59
N PHE A 110 0.75 21.56 -10.27
CA PHE A 110 -0.37 22.26 -9.63
C PHE A 110 -0.33 23.77 -9.91
N PHE A 111 0.85 24.39 -9.88
CA PHE A 111 1.01 25.83 -10.12
C PHE A 111 0.82 26.23 -11.60
N HIS A 112 1.03 25.31 -12.54
CA HIS A 112 0.81 25.57 -13.97
C HIS A 112 -0.66 25.43 -14.41
N LEU A 113 -1.46 24.67 -13.66
CA LEU A 113 -2.88 24.42 -13.95
C LEU A 113 -3.84 25.35 -13.18
N ALA A 114 -3.32 26.24 -12.32
CA ALA A 114 -4.05 27.26 -11.56
C ALA A 114 -3.86 28.65 -12.19
#